data_AF-A0A3L7WPH4-F1
#
_entry.id   AF-A0A3L7WPH4-F1
#
_cell.length_a   1.000
_cell.length_b   1.000
_cell.length_c   1.000
_cell.angle_alpha   90.00
_cell.angle_beta   90.00
_cell.angle_gamma   90.00
#
_symmetry.space_group_name_H-M   'P 1'
#
loop_
_entity.id
_entity.type
_entity.pdbx_description
1 polymer ?
#
loop_
_entity_poly.entity_id
_entity_poly.type
_entity_poly.pdbx_seq_one_letter_code
_entity_poly.pdbx_strand_id
1 'polypeptide(L)'
;MEKIIAAELGLEGGGCTIYARQTDGVWWFWQEGSSMDFDENDDEVWRSWSSEPVTDLIAALPGDIWWMMSIYHVHPEFTQQLRQAYDVHRDKPGWRDSQF
;
A
#
# COMPACT_ATOMS: atom_id res chain seq x y z
N MET A 1 20.32 7.47 1.28
CA MET A 1 19.34 8.50 0.86
C MET A 1 18.32 8.72 1.97
N GLU A 2 17.54 9.81 1.92
CA GLU A 2 16.44 10.07 2.87
C GLU A 2 15.25 9.11 2.59
N LYS A 3 14.40 8.89 3.60
CA LYS A 3 13.11 8.17 3.47
C LYS A 3 12.20 8.98 2.55
N ILE A 4 11.64 8.35 1.52
CA ILE A 4 10.62 8.94 0.63
C ILE A 4 9.33 8.14 0.71
N ILE A 5 8.21 8.76 0.34
CA ILE A 5 6.95 8.05 0.14
C ILE A 5 7.00 7.42 -1.25
N ALA A 6 6.81 6.11 -1.34
CA ALA A 6 6.68 5.39 -2.60
C ALA A 6 5.24 5.38 -3.11
N ALA A 7 4.28 5.13 -2.21
CA ALA A 7 2.85 5.16 -2.51
C ALA A 7 2.02 5.42 -1.25
N GLU A 8 0.83 6.01 -1.43
CA GLU A 8 -0.20 6.14 -0.40
C GLU A 8 -1.47 5.43 -0.87
N LEU A 9 -1.97 4.52 -0.02
CA LEU A 9 -3.09 3.63 -0.30
C LEU A 9 -4.14 3.79 0.80
N GLY A 10 -5.42 3.79 0.43
CA GLY A 10 -6.52 3.79 1.40
C GLY A 10 -7.72 2.95 1.00
N LEU A 11 -8.45 2.52 2.02
CA LEU A 11 -9.75 1.87 1.92
C LEU A 11 -10.63 2.45 3.02
N GLU A 12 -11.95 2.30 2.95
CA GLU A 12 -12.81 2.68 4.08
C GLU A 12 -12.32 2.01 5.38
N GLY A 13 -12.19 2.80 6.44
CA GLY A 13 -11.70 2.33 7.73
C GLY A 13 -10.18 2.10 7.83
N GLY A 14 -9.35 2.49 6.84
CA GLY A 14 -7.90 2.37 7.01
C GLY A 14 -7.05 2.77 5.81
N GLY A 15 -5.73 2.67 5.98
CA GLY A 15 -4.79 2.98 4.91
C GLY A 15 -3.35 2.69 5.29
N CYS A 16 -2.48 2.78 4.29
CA CYS A 16 -1.05 2.62 4.46
C CYS A 16 -0.27 3.58 3.56
N THR A 17 0.88 4.00 4.07
CA THR A 17 1.94 4.63 3.29
C THR A 17 3.05 3.61 3.10
N ILE A 18 3.42 3.35 1.84
CA ILE A 18 4.62 2.61 1.50
C ILE A 18 5.75 3.61 1.45
N TYR A 19 6.76 3.39 2.27
CA TYR A 19 7.99 4.17 2.28
C TYR A 19 9.09 3.44 1.50
N ALA A 20 10.00 4.22 0.94
CA ALA A 20 11.20 3.72 0.30
C ALA A 20 12.44 4.43 0.84
N ARG A 21 13.55 3.70 0.92
CA ARG A 21 14.87 4.26 1.21
C ARG A 21 15.94 3.52 0.44
N GLN A 22 16.81 4.27 -0.24
CA GLN A 22 17.95 3.69 -0.93
C GLN A 22 19.17 3.62 0.01
N THR A 23 19.74 2.42 0.12
CA THR A 23 20.97 2.09 0.86
C THR A 23 21.87 1.26 -0.05
N ASP A 24 23.09 1.74 -0.30
CA ASP A 24 24.08 1.06 -1.16
C ASP A 24 23.56 0.68 -2.55
N GLY A 25 22.73 1.55 -3.14
CA GLY A 25 22.12 1.36 -4.46
C GLY A 25 20.90 0.42 -4.46
N VAL A 26 20.55 -0.19 -3.32
CA VAL A 26 19.38 -1.06 -3.17
C VAL A 26 18.23 -0.28 -2.54
N TRP A 27 17.05 -0.40 -3.14
CA TRP A 27 15.82 0.13 -2.57
C TRP A 27 15.26 -0.82 -1.51
N TRP A 28 14.88 -0.25 -0.38
CA TRP A 28 14.19 -0.92 0.71
C TRP A 28 12.84 -0.27 0.93
N PHE A 29 11.81 -1.08 1.09
CA PHE A 29 10.41 -0.68 1.17
C PHE A 29 9.77 -1.22 2.43
N TRP A 30 8.93 -0.43 3.09
CA TRP A 30 8.13 -0.88 4.24
C TRP A 30 6.83 -0.09 4.31
N GLN A 31 5.84 -0.63 5.01
CA GLN A 31 4.56 0.07 5.23
C GLN A 31 4.46 0.63 6.65
N GLU A 32 3.79 1.77 6.78
CA GLU A 32 3.25 2.29 8.05
C GLU A 32 1.83 2.81 7.81
N GLY A 33 0.97 2.71 8.81
CA GLY A 33 -0.44 3.06 8.65
C GLY A 33 -1.34 2.42 9.68
N SER A 34 -2.64 2.46 9.39
CA SER A 34 -3.67 2.30 10.41
C SER A 34 -4.94 1.68 9.87
N SER A 35 -5.68 1.04 10.78
CA SER A 35 -7.02 0.54 10.52
C SER A 35 -7.92 0.73 11.73
N MET A 36 -9.19 1.01 11.46
CA MET A 36 -10.28 0.96 12.40
C MET A 36 -10.62 -0.51 12.67
N ASP A 37 -10.80 -0.84 13.93
CA ASP A 37 -11.33 -2.10 14.44
C ASP A 37 -12.43 -1.78 15.45
N PHE A 38 -13.33 -2.71 15.68
CA PHE A 38 -14.32 -2.61 16.75
C PHE A 38 -13.92 -3.56 17.89
N ASP A 39 -13.94 -3.07 19.12
CA ASP A 39 -13.74 -3.95 20.27
C ASP A 39 -15.03 -4.70 20.66
N GLU A 40 -14.99 -5.47 21.75
CA GLU A 40 -16.13 -6.27 22.22
C GLU A 40 -17.35 -5.43 22.64
N ASN A 41 -17.18 -4.10 22.75
CA ASN A 41 -18.18 -3.14 23.20
C ASN A 41 -18.69 -2.22 22.08
N ASP A 42 -18.37 -2.52 20.81
CA ASP A 42 -18.65 -1.69 19.63
C ASP A 42 -17.96 -0.30 19.67
N ASP A 43 -16.89 -0.13 20.47
CA ASP A 43 -16.11 1.10 20.47
C ASP A 43 -15.09 1.09 19.32
N GLU A 44 -14.98 2.22 18.61
CA GLU A 44 -14.01 2.39 17.53
C GLU A 44 -12.58 2.45 18.09
N VAL A 45 -11.74 1.49 17.69
CA VAL A 45 -10.32 1.45 18.04
C VAL A 45 -9.48 1.61 16.78
N TRP A 46 -8.57 2.58 16.77
CA TRP A 46 -7.62 2.78 15.69
C TRP A 46 -6.29 2.11 16.04
N ARG A 47 -5.93 1.07 15.29
CA ARG A 47 -4.64 0.40 15.42
C ARG A 47 -3.66 0.93 14.39
N SER A 48 -2.39 1.03 14.79
CA SER A 48 -1.29 1.34 13.87
C SER A 48 -0.31 0.18 13.84
N TRP A 49 0.32 -0.02 12.69
CA TRP A 49 1.40 -1.01 12.52
C TRP A 49 2.55 -0.43 11.70
N SER A 50 3.63 -1.20 11.63
CA SER A 50 4.69 -1.04 10.66
C SER A 50 5.19 -2.43 10.24
N SER A 51 5.67 -2.56 9.00
CA SER A 51 6.30 -3.80 8.53
C SER A 51 7.82 -3.73 8.61
N GLU A 52 8.44 -4.90 8.59
CA GLU A 52 9.87 -4.99 8.30
C GLU A 52 10.17 -4.52 6.86
N PRO A 53 11.35 -3.93 6.60
CA PRO A 53 11.77 -3.56 5.26
C PRO A 53 12.04 -4.76 4.35
N VAL A 54 11.62 -4.64 3.09
CA VAL A 54 11.85 -5.62 2.01
C VAL A 54 12.43 -4.95 0.77
N THR A 55 13.09 -5.71 -0.10
CA THR A 55 13.73 -5.15 -1.31
C THR A 55 12.82 -5.15 -2.54
N ASP A 56 11.64 -5.77 -2.46
CA ASP A 56 10.65 -5.79 -3.52
C ASP A 56 9.46 -4.90 -3.14
N LEU A 57 9.18 -3.88 -3.95
CA LEU A 57 8.06 -2.97 -3.77
C LEU A 57 6.73 -3.72 -3.74
N ILE A 58 6.54 -4.76 -4.56
CA ILE A 58 5.26 -5.46 -4.64
C ILE A 58 5.02 -6.30 -3.39
N ALA A 59 6.09 -6.86 -2.81
CA ALA A 59 6.03 -7.55 -1.53
C ALA A 59 5.74 -6.61 -0.35
N ALA A 60 6.01 -5.31 -0.49
CA ALA A 60 5.68 -4.31 0.53
C ALA A 60 4.22 -3.83 0.47
N LEU A 61 3.47 -4.16 -0.58
CA LEU A 61 2.06 -3.77 -0.71
C LEU A 61 1.17 -4.57 0.25
N PRO A 62 -0.01 -4.03 0.63
CA PRO A 62 -1.00 -4.74 1.45
C PRO A 62 -1.56 -6.02 0.81
N GLY A 63 -0.83 -7.12 0.95
CA GLY A 63 -1.24 -8.51 0.68
C GLY A 63 -2.17 -8.69 -0.53
N ASP A 64 -3.27 -9.40 -0.33
CA ASP A 64 -4.24 -9.70 -1.41
C ASP A 64 -5.28 -8.60 -1.64
N ILE A 65 -5.19 -7.47 -0.94
CA ILE A 65 -6.23 -6.42 -0.96
C ILE A 65 -5.78 -5.12 -1.61
N TRP A 66 -4.48 -4.91 -1.80
CA TRP A 66 -3.94 -3.62 -2.27
C TRP A 66 -4.55 -3.12 -3.59
N TRP A 67 -4.92 -4.03 -4.50
CA TRP A 67 -5.52 -3.69 -5.79
C TRP A 67 -6.97 -3.18 -5.69
N MET A 68 -7.61 -3.36 -4.54
CA MET A 68 -8.91 -2.75 -4.21
C MET A 68 -8.77 -1.40 -3.50
N MET A 69 -7.58 -1.06 -3.04
CA MET A 69 -7.34 0.20 -2.34
C MET A 69 -7.26 1.36 -3.34
N SER A 70 -7.77 2.51 -2.94
CA SER A 70 -7.56 3.76 -3.68
C SER A 70 -6.11 4.19 -3.55
N ILE A 71 -5.48 4.52 -4.67
CA ILE A 71 -4.12 5.04 -4.70
C ILE A 71 -4.19 6.57 -4.74
N TYR A 72 -3.76 7.23 -3.67
CA TYR A 72 -3.80 8.70 -3.56
C TYR A 72 -2.55 9.36 -4.13
N HIS A 73 -1.40 8.72 -3.92
CA HIS A 73 -0.12 9.23 -4.35
C HIS A 73 0.79 8.08 -4.76
N VAL A 74 1.60 8.31 -5.80
CA VAL A 74 2.69 7.42 -6.22
C VAL A 74 3.88 8.27 -6.60
N HIS A 75 5.05 7.91 -6.08
CA HIS A 75 6.29 8.55 -6.47
C HIS A 75 6.66 8.16 -7.91
N PRO A 76 7.09 9.13 -8.76
CA PRO A 76 7.34 8.88 -10.17
C PRO A 76 8.31 7.72 -10.48
N GLU A 77 9.29 7.49 -9.61
CA GLU A 77 10.25 6.39 -9.75
C GLU A 77 9.60 4.99 -9.73
N PHE A 78 8.46 4.86 -9.05
CA PHE A 78 7.79 3.57 -8.83
C PHE A 78 6.47 3.43 -9.61
N THR A 79 6.03 4.48 -10.30
CA THR A 79 4.76 4.50 -11.05
C THR A 79 4.64 3.35 -12.05
N GLN A 80 5.69 3.08 -12.83
CA GLN A 80 5.64 2.02 -13.83
C GLN A 80 5.52 0.63 -13.19
N GLN A 81 6.27 0.38 -12.13
CA GLN A 81 6.26 -0.90 -11.42
C GLN A 81 4.88 -1.17 -10.80
N LEU A 82 4.29 -0.18 -10.13
CA LEU A 82 2.95 -0.30 -9.54
C LEU A 82 1.87 -0.47 -10.61
N ARG A 83 1.96 0.24 -11.74
CA ARG A 83 1.02 0.08 -12.85
C ARG A 83 1.06 -1.33 -13.43
N GLN A 84 2.25 -1.88 -13.64
CA GLN A 84 2.43 -3.24 -14.13
C GLN A 84 1.86 -4.27 -13.15
N ALA A 85 2.11 -4.10 -11.86
CA ALA A 85 1.52 -4.95 -10.84
C ALA A 85 -0.01 -4.85 -10.86
N TYR A 86 -0.58 -3.65 -10.98
CA TYR A 86 -2.02 -3.43 -10.97
C TYR A 86 -2.70 -4.09 -12.18
N ASP A 87 -2.09 -3.97 -13.37
CA ASP A 87 -2.59 -4.57 -14.61
C ASP A 87 -2.74 -6.11 -14.51
N VAL A 88 -1.97 -6.80 -13.65
CA VAL A 88 -2.13 -8.25 -13.39
C VAL A 88 -3.44 -8.57 -12.64
N HIS A 89 -3.95 -7.64 -11.84
CA HIS A 89 -5.19 -7.82 -11.07
C HIS A 89 -6.44 -7.32 -11.82
N ARG A 90 -6.26 -6.47 -12.83
CA ARG A 90 -7.32 -5.84 -13.63
C ARG A 90 -8.30 -6.83 -14.27
N ASP A 91 -7.82 -8.00 -14.68
CA ASP A 91 -8.63 -8.97 -15.42
C ASP A 91 -9.33 -10.00 -14.50
N LYS A 92 -9.31 -9.79 -13.18
CA LYS A 92 -10.00 -10.67 -12.22
C LYS A 92 -11.53 -10.41 -12.23
N PRO A 93 -12.37 -11.46 -12.17
CA PRO A 93 -13.83 -11.29 -12.15
C PRO A 93 -14.28 -10.51 -10.90
N GLY A 94 -15.10 -9.46 -11.10
CA GLY A 94 -15.55 -8.51 -10.06
C GLY A 94 -15.06 -7.07 -10.24
N TRP A 95 -14.20 -6.81 -11.23
CA TRP A 95 -13.48 -5.54 -11.41
C TRP A 95 -14.25 -4.38 -12.08
N ARG A 96 -15.37 -4.63 -12.78
CA ARG A 96 -15.93 -3.65 -13.75
C ARG A 96 -16.68 -2.44 -13.17
N ASP A 97 -16.93 -2.35 -11.86
CA ASP A 97 -17.83 -1.33 -11.31
C ASP A 97 -17.13 -0.16 -10.58
N SER A 98 -15.80 -0.14 -10.52
CA SER A 98 -15.07 0.93 -9.82
C SER A 98 -13.80 1.36 -10.55
N GLN A 99 -13.92 2.49 -11.25
CA GLN A 99 -12.88 3.47 -11.56
C GLN A 99 -12.05 3.28 -12.86
N PHE A 100 -12.47 4.04 -13.89
CA PHE A 100 -11.75 5.21 -14.44
C PHE A 100 -12.78 6.28 -14.83
#